data_AF-A0A7J8XPF6-F1
#
_entry.id   AF-A0A7J8XPF6-F1
#
_cell.length_a   1.000
_cell.length_b   1.000
_cell.length_c   1.000
_cell.angle_alpha   90.00
_cell.angle_beta   90.00
_cell.angle_gamma   90.00
#
_symmetry.space_group_name_H-M   'P 1'
#
loop_
_entity.id
_entity.type
_entity.pdbx_description
1 polymer ?
#
loop_
_entity_poly.entity_id
_entity_poly.type
_entity_poly.pdbx_seq_one_letter_code
_entity_poly.pdbx_strand_id
1 'polypeptide(L)'
;MQRLESTTPHFIRCIKPNNLQSPGSYEQGLVLQQLRCCGVLEVVRISRSGFPSRMSHQKFARRYGFLLLENVASQDPLSVSVAILHQFNILPEMYQVGYTKLFFRTGQIGILEDTRNHTLHGILRVQSCFRGHQARRHFKELQRGIATLQSFVRGQKARQEFAVLLQRHKAAVVIQKWIKGRNAKKTFKKINNASIVIQSVIRGWLVRRCSQDIGLVKPGGSKENESDEVLVKSSFLSEVQRRVLKAEAALREKEEENDILHQRLQQYESRWSEYEVKMKSMEEVWQKQMRSLQSSLSIAKKSLAVDESERNSDASVNTSDEREYCWDTGSNHKGPESNGLRPMSAGLSVISRLAEEFEQRSQVFGDDAKFLVEVKSGQVEASLNPDRELRRLKQMFETWKKDYAVRLRETKVVLSKLGNEEGALDR
;
A
#
# COMPACT_ATOMS: atom_id res chain seq x y z
N MET A 1 -0.26 18.51 71.56
CA MET A 1 0.09 19.26 70.33
C MET A 1 1.57 19.58 70.25
N GLN A 2 2.17 20.26 71.23
CA GLN A 2 3.62 20.60 71.29
C GLN A 2 4.61 19.58 70.69
N ARG A 3 4.49 18.28 71.02
CA ARG A 3 5.38 17.22 70.51
C ARG A 3 5.22 16.88 69.01
N LEU A 4 4.10 17.27 68.40
CA LEU A 4 3.87 17.20 66.95
C LEU A 4 4.34 18.50 66.27
N GLU A 5 4.13 19.65 66.92
CA GLU A 5 4.55 20.97 66.45
C GLU A 5 6.08 21.11 66.34
N SER A 6 6.83 20.35 67.15
CA SER A 6 8.29 20.23 67.09
C SER A 6 8.81 19.29 65.98
N THR A 7 7.94 18.77 65.09
CA THR A 7 8.30 17.80 64.04
C THR A 7 7.71 18.19 62.69
N THR A 8 8.21 17.61 61.59
CA THR A 8 7.62 17.77 60.26
C THR A 8 6.51 16.74 60.04
N PRO A 9 5.22 17.13 60.01
CA PRO A 9 4.12 16.17 59.95
C PRO A 9 3.93 15.62 58.53
N HIS A 10 3.75 14.30 58.44
CA HIS A 10 3.32 13.61 57.22
C HIS A 10 1.91 13.06 57.43
N PHE A 11 1.00 13.35 56.50
CA PHE A 11 -0.42 13.02 56.65
C PHE A 11 -0.84 11.89 55.71
N ILE A 12 -1.34 10.78 56.27
CA ILE A 12 -1.99 9.70 55.54
C ILE A 12 -3.50 9.77 55.82
N ARG A 13 -4.33 9.63 54.79
CA ARG A 13 -5.80 9.64 54.89
C ARG A 13 -6.34 8.34 54.30
N CYS A 14 -6.66 7.38 55.17
CA CYS A 14 -7.27 6.11 54.77
C CYS A 14 -8.74 6.34 54.38
N ILE A 15 -9.20 5.69 53.30
CA ILE A 15 -10.57 5.78 52.79
C ILE A 15 -11.11 4.35 52.62
N LYS A 16 -12.25 4.05 53.25
CA LYS A 16 -13.01 2.80 53.07
C LYS A 16 -13.82 2.89 51.76
N PRO A 17 -13.59 2.04 50.75
CA PRO A 17 -14.22 2.19 49.44
C PRO A 17 -15.68 1.72 49.41
N ASN A 18 -16.07 0.75 50.23
CA ASN A 18 -17.44 0.25 50.37
C ASN A 18 -17.62 -0.41 51.75
N ASN A 19 -18.86 -0.56 52.21
CA ASN A 19 -19.12 -1.14 53.52
C ASN A 19 -18.93 -2.67 53.61
N LEU A 20 -19.15 -3.38 52.51
CA LEU A 20 -19.12 -4.85 52.42
C LEU A 20 -17.70 -5.45 52.41
N GLN A 21 -16.66 -4.61 52.47
CA GLN A 21 -15.24 -5.00 52.31
C GLN A 21 -14.96 -5.69 50.95
N SER A 22 -15.88 -5.60 49.98
CA SER A 22 -15.78 -6.30 48.71
C SER A 22 -14.76 -5.62 47.81
N PRO A 23 -13.69 -6.32 47.38
CA PRO A 23 -12.56 -5.65 46.78
C PRO A 23 -12.90 -5.22 45.35
N GLY A 24 -12.97 -3.91 45.13
CA GLY A 24 -13.33 -3.30 43.84
C GLY A 24 -14.77 -2.82 43.70
N SER A 25 -15.57 -2.88 44.76
CA SER A 25 -16.79 -2.08 44.86
C SER A 25 -16.45 -0.67 45.37
N TYR A 26 -17.09 0.35 44.78
CA TYR A 26 -16.94 1.75 45.15
C TYR A 26 -18.30 2.37 45.47
N GLU A 27 -18.49 2.76 46.73
CA GLU A 27 -19.72 3.34 47.26
C GLU A 27 -19.57 4.86 47.35
N GLN A 28 -20.05 5.57 46.31
CA GLN A 28 -19.83 7.02 46.15
C GLN A 28 -20.29 7.85 47.36
N GLY A 29 -21.44 7.51 47.97
CA GLY A 29 -21.97 8.21 49.14
C GLY A 29 -21.05 8.10 50.35
N LEU A 30 -20.64 6.87 50.69
CA LEU A 30 -19.73 6.55 51.77
C LEU A 30 -18.36 7.23 51.60
N VAL A 31 -17.80 7.21 50.39
CA VAL A 31 -16.50 7.86 50.10
C VAL A 31 -16.63 9.38 50.16
N LEU A 32 -17.69 9.97 49.60
CA LEU A 32 -17.92 11.41 49.67
C LEU A 32 -18.11 11.90 51.12
N GLN A 33 -18.80 11.14 51.95
CA GLN A 33 -18.94 11.44 53.39
C GLN A 33 -17.57 11.41 54.08
N GLN A 34 -16.73 10.40 53.85
CA GLN A 34 -15.37 10.36 54.39
C GLN A 34 -14.52 11.53 53.92
N LEU A 35 -14.56 11.91 52.64
CA LEU A 35 -13.79 13.06 52.13
C LEU A 35 -14.21 14.39 52.77
N ARG A 36 -15.47 14.52 53.19
CA ARG A 36 -15.98 15.64 54.01
C ARG A 36 -15.43 15.54 55.44
N CYS A 37 -15.67 14.43 56.13
CA CYS A 37 -15.29 14.24 57.55
C CYS A 37 -13.77 14.28 57.78
N CYS A 38 -12.96 13.77 56.86
CA CYS A 38 -11.50 13.81 56.92
C CYS A 38 -10.89 15.16 56.50
N GLY A 39 -11.71 16.15 56.13
CA GLY A 39 -11.25 17.48 55.71
C GLY A 39 -10.52 17.52 54.35
N VAL A 40 -10.59 16.46 53.55
CA VAL A 40 -9.87 16.38 52.26
C VAL A 40 -10.44 17.42 51.28
N LEU A 41 -11.76 17.58 51.23
CA LEU A 41 -12.40 18.61 50.41
C LEU A 41 -12.02 20.03 50.86
N GLU A 42 -11.76 20.22 52.16
CA GLU A 42 -11.36 21.51 52.73
C GLU A 42 -9.91 21.87 52.36
N VAL A 43 -8.99 20.89 52.40
CA VAL A 43 -7.62 21.06 51.87
C VAL A 43 -7.63 21.36 50.37
N VAL A 44 -8.54 20.74 49.60
CA VAL A 44 -8.74 21.06 48.17
C VAL A 44 -9.30 22.48 48.01
N ARG A 45 -10.24 22.92 48.86
CA ARG A 45 -10.80 24.28 48.85
C ARG A 45 -9.72 25.34 49.08
N ILE A 46 -8.90 25.16 50.11
CA ILE A 46 -7.74 26.04 50.41
C ILE A 46 -6.73 26.03 49.26
N SER A 47 -6.46 24.86 48.68
CA SER A 47 -5.56 24.74 47.52
C SER A 47 -6.09 25.47 46.28
N ARG A 48 -7.42 25.51 46.09
CA ARG A 48 -8.09 26.22 44.99
C ARG A 48 -8.13 27.74 45.16
N SER A 49 -8.11 28.26 46.38
CA SER A 49 -7.93 29.71 46.64
C SER A 49 -6.51 30.20 46.35
N GLY A 50 -5.53 29.31 46.33
CA GLY A 50 -4.16 29.59 45.87
C GLY A 50 -3.95 29.18 44.41
N PHE A 51 -2.82 28.52 44.16
CA PHE A 51 -2.42 28.03 42.84
C PHE A 51 -2.42 26.49 42.81
N PRO A 52 -3.56 25.84 42.45
CA PRO A 52 -3.68 24.39 42.47
C PRO A 52 -2.89 23.71 41.34
N SER A 53 -2.80 24.34 40.17
CA SER A 53 -2.09 23.80 39.01
C SER A 53 -0.62 24.21 39.05
N ARG A 54 0.30 23.24 39.04
CA ARG A 54 1.74 23.47 39.20
C ARG A 54 2.53 22.65 38.19
N MET A 55 3.42 23.28 37.43
CA MET A 55 4.22 22.58 36.39
C MET A 55 5.64 23.16 36.31
N SER A 56 6.65 22.30 36.10
CA SER A 56 8.02 22.78 35.90
C SER A 56 8.17 23.51 34.57
N HIS A 57 9.07 24.51 34.53
CA HIS A 57 9.39 25.29 33.33
C HIS A 57 9.70 24.39 32.12
N GLN A 58 10.50 23.34 32.34
CA GLN A 58 10.82 22.34 31.31
C GLN A 58 9.58 21.59 30.75
N LYS A 59 8.61 21.24 31.61
CA LYS A 59 7.38 20.56 31.16
C LYS A 59 6.46 21.53 30.42
N PHE A 60 6.35 22.77 30.89
CA PHE A 60 5.53 23.81 30.27
C PHE A 60 6.09 24.21 28.89
N ALA A 61 7.37 24.57 28.82
CA ALA A 61 8.07 24.88 27.57
C ALA A 61 7.97 23.75 26.53
N ARG A 62 8.16 22.47 26.93
CA ARG A 62 8.01 21.34 26.00
C ARG A 62 6.57 21.11 25.52
N ARG A 63 5.56 21.45 26.34
CA ARG A 63 4.15 21.18 26.03
C ARG A 63 3.50 22.27 25.18
N TYR A 64 3.89 23.53 25.40
CA TYR A 64 3.29 24.71 24.77
C TYR A 64 4.26 25.54 23.92
N GLY A 65 5.57 25.25 23.92
CA GLY A 65 6.58 26.04 23.21
C GLY A 65 6.36 26.17 21.71
N PHE A 66 5.71 25.19 21.07
CA PHE A 66 5.35 25.26 19.65
C PHE A 66 4.19 26.24 19.34
N LEU A 67 3.56 26.82 20.36
CA LEU A 67 2.56 27.88 20.21
C LEU A 67 3.20 29.27 20.10
N LEU A 68 4.49 29.40 20.38
CA LEU A 68 5.26 30.60 20.07
C LEU A 68 5.46 30.71 18.56
N LEU A 69 5.24 31.90 18.00
CA LEU A 69 5.50 32.17 16.58
C LEU A 69 7.00 32.41 16.31
N GLU A 70 7.75 32.82 17.34
CA GLU A 70 9.17 33.15 17.25
C GLU A 70 10.08 31.96 17.55
N ASN A 71 11.32 32.05 17.05
CA ASN A 71 12.32 31.00 17.13
C ASN A 71 13.01 30.93 18.52
N VAL A 72 12.23 31.07 19.59
CA VAL A 72 12.63 31.07 21.02
C VAL A 72 13.08 29.67 21.49
N ALA A 73 13.06 28.67 20.60
CA ALA A 73 13.42 27.28 20.88
C ALA A 73 14.89 27.07 21.34
N SER A 74 15.76 28.09 21.21
CA SER A 74 17.13 28.11 21.72
C SER A 74 17.28 28.70 23.13
N GLN A 75 16.22 29.29 23.70
CA GLN A 75 16.27 29.90 25.03
C GLN A 75 16.03 28.89 26.15
N ASP A 76 16.35 29.32 27.37
CA ASP A 76 16.12 28.52 28.57
C ASP A 76 14.61 28.28 28.83
N PRO A 77 14.23 27.16 29.49
CA PRO A 77 12.83 26.83 29.69
C PRO A 77 12.02 27.85 30.51
N LEU A 78 12.67 28.70 31.31
CA LEU A 78 12.01 29.75 32.08
C LEU A 78 11.63 30.91 31.15
N SER A 79 12.56 31.41 30.33
CA SER A 79 12.28 32.46 29.33
C SER A 79 11.21 32.01 28.33
N VAL A 80 11.29 30.77 27.82
CA VAL A 80 10.24 30.18 26.96
C VAL A 80 8.88 30.17 27.67
N SER A 81 8.85 29.81 28.96
CA SER A 81 7.63 29.80 29.75
C SER A 81 7.05 31.19 29.93
N VAL A 82 7.88 32.19 30.25
CA VAL A 82 7.48 33.59 30.42
C VAL A 82 6.97 34.18 29.10
N ALA A 83 7.64 33.92 27.97
CA ALA A 83 7.19 34.36 26.65
C ALA A 83 5.78 33.85 26.29
N ILE A 84 5.49 32.57 26.58
CA ILE A 84 4.14 32.01 26.37
C ILE A 84 3.09 32.75 27.22
N LEU A 85 3.39 33.01 28.49
CA LEU A 85 2.45 33.68 29.42
C LEU A 85 2.08 35.09 28.91
N HIS A 86 3.07 35.82 28.39
CA HIS A 86 2.85 37.13 27.76
C HIS A 86 2.11 37.03 26.43
N GLN A 87 2.48 36.12 25.51
CA GLN A 87 1.81 35.97 24.21
C GLN A 87 0.32 35.63 24.37
N PHE A 88 -0.03 34.82 25.36
CA PHE A 88 -1.40 34.44 25.67
C PHE A 88 -2.15 35.46 26.57
N ASN A 89 -1.52 36.60 26.89
CA ASN A 89 -2.08 37.67 27.72
C ASN A 89 -2.69 37.17 29.05
N ILE A 90 -2.06 36.16 29.67
CA ILE A 90 -2.51 35.67 30.97
C ILE A 90 -2.19 36.74 32.01
N LEU A 91 -3.20 37.21 32.75
CA LEU A 91 -3.03 38.26 33.75
C LEU A 91 -2.03 37.83 34.85
N PRO A 92 -1.09 38.69 35.28
CA PRO A 92 -0.11 38.37 36.32
C PRO A 92 -0.69 37.90 37.67
N GLU A 93 -1.95 38.18 37.97
CA GLU A 93 -2.64 37.67 39.17
C GLU A 93 -3.02 36.18 39.08
N MET A 94 -3.13 35.66 37.86
CA MET A 94 -3.62 34.33 37.54
C MET A 94 -2.51 33.28 37.47
N TYR A 95 -1.24 33.70 37.51
CA TYR A 95 -0.07 32.83 37.61
C TYR A 95 0.99 33.38 38.58
N GLN A 96 1.94 32.54 38.97
CA GLN A 96 3.16 32.93 39.67
C GLN A 96 4.35 32.13 39.14
N VAL A 97 5.51 32.78 39.05
CA VAL A 97 6.75 32.19 38.51
C VAL A 97 7.70 31.91 39.67
N GLY A 98 7.80 30.65 40.08
CA GLY A 98 8.82 30.20 41.03
C GLY A 98 10.10 29.76 40.33
N TYR A 99 11.20 29.61 41.09
CA TYR A 99 12.51 29.22 40.56
C TYR A 99 12.51 27.96 39.67
N THR A 100 11.69 26.96 39.99
CA THR A 100 11.65 25.67 39.25
C THR A 100 10.31 25.37 38.59
N LYS A 101 9.24 26.10 38.94
CA LYS A 101 7.85 25.78 38.60
C LYS A 101 7.02 27.04 38.39
N LEU A 102 6.11 26.96 37.43
CA LEU A 102 4.97 27.83 37.29
C LEU A 102 3.81 27.33 38.16
N PHE A 103 3.04 28.29 38.65
CA PHE A 103 1.88 28.10 39.50
C PHE A 103 0.71 28.84 38.85
N PHE A 104 -0.43 28.18 38.66
CA PHE A 104 -1.60 28.72 37.96
C PHE A 104 -2.86 28.63 38.82
N ARG A 105 -3.70 29.66 38.74
CA ARG A 105 -5.09 29.61 39.22
C ARG A 105 -5.91 28.70 38.31
N THR A 106 -7.06 28.26 38.83
CA THR A 106 -8.00 27.37 38.12
C THR A 106 -8.40 27.94 36.74
N GLY A 107 -8.50 27.09 35.73
CA GLY A 107 -8.96 27.43 34.38
C GLY A 107 -7.87 27.84 33.38
N GLN A 108 -6.77 28.46 33.82
CA GLN A 108 -5.76 29.04 32.91
C GLN A 108 -5.07 28.01 31.98
N ILE A 109 -4.77 26.83 32.52
CA ILE A 109 -4.20 25.72 31.73
C ILE A 109 -5.20 25.19 30.68
N GLY A 110 -6.51 25.32 30.91
CA GLY A 110 -7.54 24.89 29.94
C GLY A 110 -7.46 25.67 28.64
N ILE A 111 -7.39 27.01 28.73
CA ILE A 111 -7.27 27.91 27.57
C ILE A 111 -6.03 27.59 26.71
N LEU A 112 -4.92 27.26 27.36
CA LEU A 112 -3.68 26.82 26.70
C LEU A 112 -3.85 25.45 26.04
N GLU A 113 -4.51 24.48 26.67
CA GLU A 113 -4.82 23.17 26.06
C GLU A 113 -5.78 23.29 24.88
N ASP A 114 -6.83 24.10 24.97
CA ASP A 114 -7.81 24.28 23.91
C ASP A 114 -7.15 24.90 22.66
N THR A 115 -6.34 25.94 22.85
CA THR A 115 -5.54 26.53 21.77
C THR A 115 -4.54 25.51 21.20
N ARG A 116 -3.86 24.75 22.06
CA ARG A 116 -2.92 23.69 21.67
C ARG A 116 -3.60 22.65 20.77
N ASN A 117 -4.79 22.20 21.16
CA ASN A 117 -5.56 21.21 20.40
C ASN A 117 -6.05 21.79 19.07
N HIS A 118 -6.54 23.04 19.05
CA HIS A 118 -6.96 23.71 17.82
C HIS A 118 -5.81 23.82 16.80
N THR A 119 -4.62 24.25 17.23
CA THR A 119 -3.43 24.33 16.37
C THR A 119 -3.02 22.96 15.81
N LEU A 120 -3.05 21.90 16.64
CA LEU A 120 -2.76 20.54 16.20
C LEU A 120 -3.78 20.03 15.17
N HIS A 121 -5.07 20.32 15.34
CA HIS A 121 -6.09 20.01 14.33
C HIS A 121 -5.88 20.79 13.02
N GLY A 122 -5.46 22.06 13.11
CA GLY A 122 -5.05 22.86 11.95
C GLY A 122 -3.89 22.21 11.16
N ILE A 123 -2.85 21.73 11.86
CA ILE A 123 -1.71 21.02 11.25
C ILE A 123 -2.18 19.74 10.52
N LEU A 124 -3.05 18.94 11.14
CA LEU A 124 -3.62 17.74 10.50
C LEU A 124 -4.40 18.07 9.21
N ARG A 125 -5.13 19.21 9.19
CA ARG A 125 -5.82 19.70 7.98
C ARG A 125 -4.83 20.11 6.88
N VAL A 126 -3.73 20.79 7.22
CA VAL A 126 -2.68 21.13 6.24
C VAL A 126 -2.04 19.86 5.67
N GLN A 127 -1.73 18.87 6.52
CA GLN A 127 -1.18 17.58 6.09
C GLN A 127 -2.13 16.81 5.16
N SER A 128 -3.43 16.81 5.42
CA SER A 128 -4.42 16.15 4.56
C SER A 128 -4.54 16.84 3.19
N CYS A 129 -4.56 18.17 3.17
CA CYS A 129 -4.52 18.97 1.93
C CYS A 129 -3.27 18.67 1.09
N PHE A 130 -2.09 18.63 1.72
CA PHE A 130 -0.82 18.34 1.06
C PHE A 130 -0.79 16.93 0.46
N ARG A 131 -1.13 15.89 1.25
CA ARG A 131 -1.21 14.50 0.77
C ARG A 131 -2.20 14.36 -0.40
N GLY A 132 -3.36 15.02 -0.31
CA GLY A 132 -4.34 15.06 -1.38
C GLY A 132 -3.84 15.77 -2.65
N HIS A 133 -3.10 16.87 -2.52
CA HIS A 133 -2.46 17.55 -3.64
C HIS A 133 -1.43 16.64 -4.33
N GLN A 134 -0.54 16.01 -3.55
CA GLN A 134 0.50 15.10 -4.06
C GLN A 134 -0.11 13.91 -4.81
N ALA A 135 -1.14 13.27 -4.26
CA ALA A 135 -1.86 12.17 -4.93
C ALA A 135 -2.49 12.61 -6.26
N ARG A 136 -3.17 13.77 -6.28
CA ARG A 136 -3.76 14.33 -7.51
C ARG A 136 -2.71 14.70 -8.57
N ARG A 137 -1.53 15.18 -8.14
CA ARG A 137 -0.42 15.48 -9.03
C ARG A 137 0.11 14.21 -9.71
N HIS A 138 0.45 13.18 -8.94
CA HIS A 138 0.92 11.90 -9.48
C HIS A 138 -0.12 11.23 -10.40
N PHE A 139 -1.41 11.32 -10.07
CA PHE A 139 -2.48 10.82 -10.94
C PHE A 139 -2.52 11.56 -12.29
N LYS A 140 -2.39 12.90 -12.30
CA LYS A 140 -2.32 13.69 -13.54
C LYS A 140 -1.06 13.39 -14.36
N GLU A 141 0.08 13.18 -13.70
CA GLU A 141 1.34 12.76 -14.35
C GLU A 141 1.16 11.38 -15.03
N LEU A 142 0.57 10.41 -14.34
CA LEU A 142 0.27 9.08 -14.88
C LEU A 142 -0.73 9.14 -16.05
N GLN A 143 -1.83 9.89 -15.92
CA GLN A 143 -2.82 10.07 -16.99
C GLN A 143 -2.20 10.65 -18.26
N ARG A 144 -1.30 11.64 -18.13
CA ARG A 144 -0.55 12.20 -19.26
C ARG A 144 0.33 11.15 -19.92
N GLY A 145 1.08 10.37 -19.14
CA GLY A 145 1.90 9.27 -19.66
C GLY A 145 1.09 8.22 -20.44
N ILE A 146 -0.05 7.81 -19.89
CA ILE A 146 -0.98 6.87 -20.55
C ILE A 146 -1.53 7.47 -21.85
N ALA A 147 -1.96 8.74 -21.85
CA ALA A 147 -2.47 9.40 -23.06
C ALA A 147 -1.41 9.50 -24.17
N THR A 148 -0.15 9.80 -23.83
CA THR A 148 0.97 9.82 -24.77
C THR A 148 1.28 8.42 -25.34
N LEU A 149 1.25 7.37 -24.51
CA LEU A 149 1.43 6.00 -24.98
C LEU A 149 0.29 5.57 -25.91
N GLN A 150 -0.96 5.87 -25.54
CA GLN A 150 -2.15 5.58 -26.35
C GLN A 150 -2.12 6.31 -27.69
N SER A 151 -1.70 7.58 -27.75
CA SER A 151 -1.59 8.32 -29.01
C SER A 151 -0.49 7.75 -29.91
N PHE A 152 0.65 7.34 -29.34
CA PHE A 152 1.71 6.67 -30.09
C PHE A 152 1.25 5.33 -30.68
N VAL A 153 0.61 4.47 -29.88
CA VAL A 153 0.10 3.16 -30.33
C VAL A 153 -0.98 3.33 -31.42
N ARG A 154 -1.94 4.24 -31.23
CA ARG A 154 -2.97 4.55 -32.24
C ARG A 154 -2.35 5.07 -33.53
N GLY A 155 -1.39 5.99 -33.44
CA GLY A 155 -0.67 6.53 -34.59
C GLY A 155 0.16 5.47 -35.33
N GLN A 156 0.78 4.54 -34.61
CA GLN A 156 1.55 3.46 -35.22
C GLN A 156 0.65 2.44 -35.95
N LYS A 157 -0.48 2.06 -35.35
CA LYS A 157 -1.48 1.20 -35.99
C LYS A 157 -1.98 1.82 -37.29
N ALA A 158 -2.38 3.10 -37.28
CA ALA A 158 -2.84 3.81 -38.46
C ALA A 158 -1.77 3.88 -39.57
N ARG A 159 -0.49 4.10 -39.22
CA ARG A 159 0.63 4.08 -40.18
C ARG A 159 0.83 2.69 -40.80
N GLN A 160 0.73 1.61 -40.02
CA GLN A 160 0.84 0.24 -40.52
C GLN A 160 -0.30 -0.11 -41.47
N GLU A 161 -1.54 0.19 -41.09
CA GLU A 161 -2.73 -0.02 -41.94
C GLU A 161 -2.62 0.76 -43.27
N PHE A 162 -2.20 2.02 -43.21
CA PHE A 162 -1.97 2.84 -44.41
C PHE A 162 -0.84 2.31 -45.28
N ALA A 163 0.26 1.82 -44.70
CA ALA A 163 1.38 1.24 -45.45
C ALA A 163 0.95 -0.04 -46.21
N VAL A 164 0.17 -0.91 -45.58
CA VAL A 164 -0.41 -2.10 -46.22
C VAL A 164 -1.38 -1.72 -47.34
N LEU A 165 -2.25 -0.73 -47.10
CA LEU A 165 -3.17 -0.20 -48.13
C LEU A 165 -2.40 0.36 -49.33
N LEU A 166 -1.34 1.14 -49.09
CA LEU A 166 -0.51 1.72 -50.14
C LEU A 166 0.25 0.66 -50.95
N GLN A 167 0.76 -0.40 -50.30
CA GLN A 167 1.36 -1.55 -51.00
C GLN A 167 0.33 -2.27 -51.89
N ARG A 168 -0.87 -2.56 -51.35
CA ARG A 168 -1.97 -3.17 -52.12
C ARG A 168 -2.36 -2.32 -53.33
N HIS A 169 -2.49 -1.00 -53.14
CA HIS A 169 -2.83 -0.07 -54.23
C HIS A 169 -1.73 -0.02 -55.30
N LYS A 170 -0.45 0.04 -54.91
CA LYS A 170 0.68 -0.01 -55.86
C LYS A 170 0.69 -1.32 -56.66
N ALA A 171 0.48 -2.47 -56.01
CA ALA A 171 0.39 -3.76 -56.68
C ALA A 171 -0.79 -3.82 -57.67
N ALA A 172 -1.97 -3.35 -57.26
CA ALA A 172 -3.16 -3.27 -58.13
C ALA A 172 -2.91 -2.40 -59.36
N VAL A 173 -2.31 -1.20 -59.21
CA VAL A 173 -1.97 -0.31 -60.33
C VAL A 173 -0.99 -0.97 -61.31
N VAL A 174 0.02 -1.70 -60.81
CA VAL A 174 0.97 -2.45 -61.65
C VAL A 174 0.24 -3.55 -62.45
N ILE A 175 -0.57 -4.38 -61.79
CA ILE A 175 -1.35 -5.46 -62.43
C ILE A 175 -2.29 -4.88 -63.50
N GLN A 176 -3.05 -3.83 -63.16
CA GLN A 176 -3.95 -3.16 -64.10
C GLN A 176 -3.20 -2.57 -65.30
N LYS A 177 -2.03 -1.95 -65.10
CA LYS A 177 -1.16 -1.43 -66.18
C LYS A 177 -0.73 -2.55 -67.13
N TRP A 178 -0.28 -3.69 -66.60
CA TRP A 178 0.12 -4.85 -67.41
C TRP A 178 -1.05 -5.45 -68.19
N ILE A 179 -2.22 -5.61 -67.58
CA ILE A 179 -3.43 -6.13 -68.25
C ILE A 179 -3.90 -5.18 -69.36
N LYS A 180 -4.02 -3.88 -69.08
CA LYS A 180 -4.38 -2.86 -70.08
C LYS A 180 -3.39 -2.86 -71.26
N GLY A 181 -2.09 -2.89 -70.98
CA GLY A 181 -1.05 -2.97 -72.00
C GLY A 181 -1.08 -4.26 -72.82
N ARG A 182 -1.34 -5.42 -72.20
CA ARG A 182 -1.48 -6.71 -72.89
C ARG A 182 -2.71 -6.72 -73.81
N ASN A 183 -3.83 -6.18 -73.36
CA ASN A 183 -5.06 -6.09 -74.16
C ASN A 183 -4.85 -5.16 -75.37
N ALA A 184 -4.28 -3.96 -75.17
CA ALA A 184 -3.96 -3.04 -76.25
C ALA A 184 -3.02 -3.68 -77.30
N LYS A 185 -1.94 -4.34 -76.88
CA LYS A 185 -1.02 -5.07 -77.77
C LYS A 185 -1.71 -6.21 -78.52
N LYS A 186 -2.63 -6.95 -77.88
CA LYS A 186 -3.40 -8.05 -78.51
C LYS A 186 -4.34 -7.51 -79.59
N THR A 187 -5.03 -6.40 -79.33
CA THR A 187 -5.89 -5.73 -80.32
C THR A 187 -5.08 -5.18 -81.50
N PHE A 188 -3.97 -4.49 -81.24
CA PHE A 188 -3.08 -4.00 -82.29
C PHE A 188 -2.53 -5.12 -83.17
N LYS A 189 -2.05 -6.23 -82.58
CA LYS A 189 -1.59 -7.40 -83.36
C LYS A 189 -2.70 -8.00 -84.23
N LYS A 190 -3.94 -8.09 -83.74
CA LYS A 190 -5.08 -8.56 -84.55
C LYS A 190 -5.30 -7.68 -85.78
N ILE A 191 -5.34 -6.36 -85.58
CA ILE A 191 -5.54 -5.38 -86.67
C ILE A 191 -4.38 -5.47 -87.67
N ASN A 192 -3.13 -5.43 -87.19
CA ASN A 192 -1.95 -5.47 -88.05
C ASN A 192 -1.87 -6.79 -88.85
N ASN A 193 -2.17 -7.93 -88.23
CA ASN A 193 -2.20 -9.22 -88.94
C ASN A 193 -3.28 -9.23 -90.04
N ALA A 194 -4.48 -8.70 -89.77
CA ALA A 194 -5.52 -8.56 -90.79
C ALA A 194 -5.08 -7.64 -91.94
N SER A 195 -4.46 -6.49 -91.63
CA SER A 195 -3.89 -5.59 -92.63
C SER A 195 -2.81 -6.26 -93.48
N ILE A 196 -1.90 -7.04 -92.86
CA ILE A 196 -0.85 -7.78 -93.58
C ILE A 196 -1.46 -8.83 -94.52
N VAL A 197 -2.49 -9.57 -94.09
CA VAL A 197 -3.19 -10.54 -94.94
C VAL A 197 -3.88 -9.84 -96.12
N ILE A 198 -4.60 -8.75 -95.89
CA ILE A 198 -5.23 -7.96 -96.97
C ILE A 198 -4.16 -7.47 -97.96
N GLN A 199 -3.07 -6.89 -97.47
CA GLN A 199 -1.98 -6.42 -98.32
C GLN A 199 -1.27 -7.55 -99.07
N SER A 200 -1.11 -8.75 -98.49
CA SER A 200 -0.46 -9.88 -99.16
C SER A 200 -1.33 -10.44 -100.29
N VAL A 201 -2.66 -10.46 -100.11
CA VAL A 201 -3.62 -10.79 -101.17
C VAL A 201 -3.56 -9.75 -102.30
N ILE A 202 -3.55 -8.45 -101.98
CA ILE A 202 -3.44 -7.37 -102.97
C ILE A 202 -2.12 -7.44 -103.74
N ARG A 203 -0.98 -7.63 -103.05
CA ARG A 203 0.34 -7.80 -103.69
C ARG A 203 0.40 -9.06 -104.55
N GLY A 204 -0.15 -10.18 -104.08
CA GLY A 204 -0.22 -11.42 -104.85
C GLY A 204 -1.10 -11.30 -106.09
N TRP A 205 -2.21 -10.57 -106.02
CA TRP A 205 -3.06 -10.25 -107.16
C TRP A 205 -2.36 -9.31 -108.16
N LEU A 206 -1.68 -8.26 -107.69
CA LEU A 206 -0.84 -7.39 -108.52
C LEU A 206 0.24 -8.17 -109.26
N VAL A 207 1.00 -9.02 -108.57
CA VAL A 207 2.04 -9.84 -109.21
C VAL A 207 1.44 -10.77 -110.25
N ARG A 208 0.35 -11.49 -109.96
CA ARG A 208 -0.29 -12.36 -110.97
C ARG A 208 -0.81 -11.58 -112.18
N ARG A 209 -1.28 -10.34 -111.98
CA ARG A 209 -1.72 -9.44 -113.06
C ARG A 209 -0.55 -8.94 -113.91
N CYS A 210 0.63 -8.69 -113.32
CA CYS A 210 1.83 -8.27 -114.04
C CYS A 210 2.64 -9.45 -114.66
N SER A 211 2.60 -10.63 -114.03
CA SER A 211 3.23 -11.85 -114.57
C SER A 211 2.49 -12.45 -115.76
N GLN A 212 1.34 -11.88 -116.14
CA GLN A 212 0.67 -12.19 -117.40
C GLN A 212 1.25 -11.38 -118.59
N ASP A 213 2.14 -10.41 -118.33
CA ASP A 213 2.80 -9.58 -119.36
C ASP A 213 4.32 -9.82 -119.54
N ILE A 214 5.07 -10.31 -118.53
CA ILE A 214 6.54 -10.42 -118.61
C ILE A 214 7.05 -11.79 -118.13
N GLY A 215 7.83 -12.45 -118.98
CA GLY A 215 8.51 -13.73 -118.70
C GLY A 215 10.03 -13.62 -118.48
N LEU A 216 10.60 -14.75 -118.05
CA LEU A 216 12.03 -15.06 -117.82
C LEU A 216 12.72 -14.41 -116.59
N VAL A 217 13.27 -15.29 -115.71
CA VAL A 217 14.64 -15.30 -115.11
C VAL A 217 14.68 -16.18 -113.81
N LYS A 218 15.77 -16.94 -113.62
CA LYS A 218 16.18 -17.77 -112.43
C LYS A 218 17.59 -17.28 -111.96
N PRO A 219 18.22 -17.69 -110.81
CA PRO A 219 17.98 -18.77 -109.82
C PRO A 219 17.64 -18.22 -108.40
N GLY A 220 17.81 -18.85 -107.21
CA GLY A 220 18.36 -20.15 -106.70
C GLY A 220 17.64 -20.56 -105.39
N GLY A 221 18.10 -21.40 -104.44
CA GLY A 221 19.33 -22.19 -104.19
C GLY A 221 20.35 -21.48 -103.27
N SER A 222 20.66 -21.87 -102.01
CA SER A 222 20.19 -22.94 -101.09
C SER A 222 20.76 -22.73 -99.65
N LYS A 223 20.12 -23.28 -98.59
CA LYS A 223 20.64 -23.93 -97.33
C LYS A 223 21.97 -23.42 -96.68
N GLU A 224 22.21 -23.43 -95.35
CA GLU A 224 21.52 -23.94 -94.14
C GLU A 224 22.22 -23.37 -92.86
N ASN A 225 21.75 -23.79 -91.67
CA ASN A 225 22.39 -23.69 -90.34
C ASN A 225 22.26 -22.38 -89.54
N GLU A 226 21.42 -22.43 -88.49
CA GLU A 226 21.70 -21.78 -87.21
C GLU A 226 21.15 -22.66 -86.07
N SER A 227 22.05 -23.34 -85.36
CA SER A 227 21.75 -24.12 -84.16
C SER A 227 21.98 -23.23 -82.94
N ASP A 228 20.92 -22.63 -82.42
CA ASP A 228 21.01 -21.68 -81.30
C ASP A 228 20.84 -22.40 -79.96
N GLU A 229 21.97 -22.75 -79.35
CA GLU A 229 22.07 -23.35 -78.02
C GLU A 229 21.62 -22.34 -76.96
N VAL A 230 20.67 -22.72 -76.09
CA VAL A 230 20.06 -21.77 -75.13
C VAL A 230 21.04 -21.43 -74.01
N LEU A 231 21.87 -20.41 -74.26
CA LEU A 231 22.80 -19.84 -73.29
C LEU A 231 22.04 -19.13 -72.15
N VAL A 232 21.69 -19.88 -71.12
CA VAL A 232 21.18 -19.33 -69.86
C VAL A 232 22.25 -18.43 -69.25
N LYS A 233 22.07 -17.12 -69.36
CA LYS A 233 23.05 -16.12 -68.92
C LYS A 233 23.38 -16.30 -67.43
N SER A 234 24.62 -16.74 -67.19
CA SER A 234 25.25 -16.95 -65.87
C SER A 234 24.94 -15.83 -64.85
N SER A 235 24.87 -14.58 -65.31
CA SER A 235 24.57 -13.41 -64.47
C SER A 235 23.24 -13.46 -63.71
N PHE A 236 22.20 -14.14 -64.21
CA PHE A 236 20.92 -14.24 -63.49
C PHE A 236 20.97 -15.24 -62.34
N LEU A 237 21.65 -16.37 -62.53
CA LEU A 237 21.88 -17.35 -61.46
C LEU A 237 22.75 -16.75 -60.35
N SER A 238 23.82 -16.04 -60.71
CA SER A 238 24.67 -15.30 -59.76
C SER A 238 23.88 -14.25 -58.95
N GLU A 239 22.94 -13.54 -59.60
CA GLU A 239 22.09 -12.54 -58.93
C GLU A 239 21.15 -13.19 -57.90
N VAL A 240 20.54 -14.33 -58.23
CA VAL A 240 19.65 -15.07 -57.32
C VAL A 240 20.45 -15.64 -56.14
N GLN A 241 21.59 -16.28 -56.41
CA GLN A 241 22.45 -16.88 -55.40
C GLN A 241 22.96 -15.83 -54.39
N ARG A 242 23.30 -14.62 -54.86
CA ARG A 242 23.68 -13.49 -54.01
C ARG A 242 22.55 -12.99 -53.11
N ARG A 243 21.29 -13.11 -53.52
CA ARG A 243 20.12 -12.74 -52.70
C ARG A 243 19.79 -13.81 -51.66
N VAL A 244 19.95 -15.08 -52.02
CA VAL A 244 19.81 -16.22 -51.08
C VAL A 244 20.83 -16.10 -49.96
N LEU A 245 22.11 -15.96 -50.28
CA LEU A 245 23.18 -15.77 -49.28
C LEU A 245 22.95 -14.57 -48.35
N LYS A 246 22.39 -13.46 -48.86
CA LYS A 246 22.05 -12.29 -48.04
C LYS A 246 20.84 -12.54 -47.11
N ALA A 247 19.88 -13.35 -47.53
CA ALA A 247 18.75 -13.75 -46.69
C ALA A 247 19.18 -14.75 -45.61
N GLU A 248 20.05 -15.71 -45.95
CA GLU A 248 20.63 -16.68 -45.01
C GLU A 248 21.49 -15.99 -43.93
N ALA A 249 22.31 -15.00 -44.31
CA ALA A 249 23.07 -14.21 -43.35
C ALA A 249 22.17 -13.43 -42.37
N ALA A 250 21.10 -12.82 -42.87
CA ALA A 250 20.13 -12.11 -42.03
C ALA A 250 19.27 -13.04 -41.16
N LEU A 251 19.09 -14.31 -41.56
CA LEU A 251 18.43 -15.32 -40.74
C LEU A 251 19.34 -15.72 -39.56
N ARG A 252 20.63 -15.98 -39.81
CA ARG A 252 21.59 -16.33 -38.73
C ARG A 252 21.76 -15.22 -37.69
N GLU A 253 21.81 -13.96 -38.10
CA GLU A 253 21.83 -12.81 -37.17
C GLU A 253 20.57 -12.79 -36.26
N LYS A 254 19.42 -13.24 -36.77
CA LYS A 254 18.17 -13.33 -35.99
C LYS A 254 18.08 -14.57 -35.11
N GLU A 255 18.72 -15.67 -35.50
CA GLU A 255 18.89 -16.86 -34.66
C GLU A 255 19.80 -16.53 -33.46
N GLU A 256 20.94 -15.87 -33.69
CA GLU A 256 21.87 -15.42 -32.64
C GLU A 256 21.21 -14.42 -31.67
N GLU A 257 20.42 -13.46 -32.16
CA GLU A 257 19.61 -12.57 -31.30
C GLU A 257 18.61 -13.35 -30.42
N ASN A 258 18.01 -14.41 -30.96
CA ASN A 258 17.01 -15.21 -30.26
C ASN A 258 17.64 -16.06 -29.14
N ASP A 259 18.79 -16.67 -29.41
CA ASP A 259 19.59 -17.40 -28.42
C ASP A 259 20.01 -16.49 -27.24
N ILE A 260 20.44 -15.26 -27.53
CA ILE A 260 20.77 -14.26 -26.49
C ILE A 260 19.53 -13.88 -25.65
N LEU A 261 18.35 -13.78 -26.28
CA LEU A 261 17.09 -13.52 -25.57
C LEU A 261 16.66 -14.71 -24.70
N HIS A 262 16.80 -15.94 -25.20
CA HIS A 262 16.55 -17.17 -24.44
C HIS A 262 17.47 -17.28 -23.21
N GLN A 263 18.77 -17.03 -23.37
CA GLN A 263 19.72 -16.99 -22.24
C GLN A 263 19.34 -15.92 -21.20
N ARG A 264 18.88 -14.74 -21.63
CA ARG A 264 18.41 -13.68 -20.70
C ARG A 264 17.15 -14.12 -19.93
N LEU A 265 16.19 -14.76 -20.59
CA LEU A 265 15.00 -15.31 -19.93
C LEU A 265 15.38 -16.35 -18.88
N GLN A 266 16.26 -17.30 -19.22
CA GLN A 266 16.75 -18.32 -18.29
C GLN A 266 17.47 -17.71 -17.07
N GLN A 267 18.24 -16.63 -17.26
CA GLN A 267 18.84 -15.86 -16.16
C GLN A 267 17.80 -15.19 -15.25
N TYR A 268 16.71 -14.66 -15.83
CA TYR A 268 15.61 -14.09 -15.03
C TYR A 268 14.84 -15.16 -14.25
N GLU A 269 14.57 -16.32 -14.85
CA GLU A 269 13.93 -17.47 -14.18
C GLU A 269 14.79 -18.02 -13.04
N SER A 270 16.10 -18.16 -13.25
CA SER A 270 17.06 -18.59 -12.21
C SER A 270 17.08 -17.62 -11.03
N ARG A 271 17.12 -16.30 -11.31
CA ARG A 271 17.02 -15.28 -10.25
C ARG A 271 15.67 -15.29 -9.55
N TRP A 272 14.58 -15.56 -10.28
CA TRP A 272 13.25 -15.65 -9.70
C TRP A 272 13.13 -16.82 -8.72
N SER A 273 13.64 -18.01 -9.08
CA SER A 273 13.63 -19.17 -8.20
C SER A 273 14.48 -18.94 -6.94
N GLU A 274 15.64 -18.28 -7.04
CA GLU A 274 16.41 -17.84 -5.87
C GLU A 274 15.61 -16.93 -4.93
N TYR A 275 14.89 -15.94 -5.47
CA TYR A 275 14.06 -15.05 -4.65
C TYR A 275 12.89 -15.79 -4.01
N GLU A 276 12.30 -16.75 -4.70
CA GLU A 276 11.22 -17.58 -4.16
C GLU A 276 11.70 -18.46 -3.00
N VAL A 277 12.86 -19.13 -3.15
CA VAL A 277 13.49 -19.91 -2.07
C VAL A 277 13.86 -19.01 -0.88
N LYS A 278 14.45 -17.83 -1.14
CA LYS A 278 14.74 -16.84 -0.09
C LYS A 278 13.47 -16.35 0.63
N MET A 279 12.35 -16.20 -0.08
CA MET A 279 11.09 -15.77 0.54
C MET A 279 10.46 -16.90 1.38
N LYS A 280 10.50 -18.15 0.91
CA LYS A 280 10.04 -19.34 1.65
C LYS A 280 10.86 -19.55 2.94
N SER A 281 12.19 -19.43 2.88
CA SER A 281 13.03 -19.56 4.09
C SER A 281 12.78 -18.44 5.11
N MET A 282 12.56 -17.20 4.64
CA MET A 282 12.17 -16.07 5.49
C MET A 282 10.81 -16.31 6.17
N GLU A 283 9.84 -16.88 5.44
CA GLU A 283 8.53 -17.24 5.96
C GLU A 283 8.61 -18.35 7.01
N GLU A 284 9.40 -19.40 6.77
CA GLU A 284 9.65 -20.45 7.76
C GLU A 284 10.26 -19.91 9.05
N VAL A 285 11.26 -19.03 8.96
CA VAL A 285 11.87 -18.38 10.13
C VAL A 285 10.81 -17.55 10.88
N TRP A 286 9.98 -16.81 10.16
CA TRP A 286 8.89 -16.04 10.76
C TRP A 286 7.85 -16.93 11.45
N GLN A 287 7.44 -18.04 10.83
CA GLN A 287 6.54 -19.01 11.47
C GLN A 287 7.17 -19.67 12.70
N LYS A 288 8.47 -20.03 12.66
CA LYS A 288 9.21 -20.56 13.81
C LYS A 288 9.25 -19.54 14.96
N GLN A 289 9.48 -18.26 14.67
CA GLN A 289 9.41 -17.18 15.67
C GLN A 289 7.99 -17.00 16.23
N MET A 290 6.95 -17.03 15.40
CA MET A 290 5.56 -16.90 15.84
C MET A 290 5.17 -18.03 16.79
N ARG A 291 5.47 -19.29 16.44
CA ARG A 291 5.22 -20.47 17.30
C ARG A 291 6.00 -20.40 18.62
N SER A 292 7.23 -19.89 18.62
CA SER A 292 8.02 -19.67 19.84
C SER A 292 7.41 -18.59 20.76
N LEU A 293 6.93 -17.49 20.18
CA LEU A 293 6.21 -16.45 20.94
C LEU A 293 4.88 -16.98 21.50
N GLN A 294 4.11 -17.75 20.73
CA GLN A 294 2.90 -18.41 21.23
C GLN A 294 3.20 -19.41 22.35
N SER A 295 4.27 -20.21 22.22
CA SER A 295 4.71 -21.16 23.24
C SER A 295 5.09 -20.45 24.55
N SER A 296 5.95 -19.44 24.48
CA SER A 296 6.36 -18.65 25.66
C SER A 296 5.20 -17.89 26.32
N LEU A 297 4.24 -17.38 25.54
CA LEU A 297 2.99 -16.80 26.05
C LEU A 297 2.13 -17.88 26.75
N SER A 298 2.04 -19.09 26.20
CA SER A 298 1.33 -20.21 26.82
C SER A 298 1.99 -20.69 28.12
N ILE A 299 3.33 -20.66 28.20
CA ILE A 299 4.08 -20.98 29.42
C ILE A 299 3.81 -19.92 30.47
N ALA A 300 3.94 -18.62 30.14
CA ALA A 300 3.63 -17.54 31.08
C ALA A 300 2.18 -17.59 31.61
N LYS A 301 1.21 -17.93 30.75
CA LYS A 301 -0.19 -18.18 31.17
C LYS A 301 -0.31 -19.36 32.13
N LYS A 302 0.42 -20.46 31.89
CA LYS A 302 0.42 -21.63 32.79
C LYS A 302 1.11 -21.33 34.12
N SER A 303 2.21 -20.58 34.13
CA SER A 303 2.87 -20.14 35.38
C SER A 303 1.91 -19.32 36.25
N LEU A 304 1.19 -18.36 35.66
CA LEU A 304 0.17 -17.56 36.37
C LEU A 304 -1.01 -18.39 36.86
N ALA A 305 -1.38 -19.47 36.16
CA ALA A 305 -2.43 -20.38 36.61
C ALA A 305 -1.96 -21.34 37.73
N VAL A 306 -0.65 -21.63 37.80
CA VAL A 306 -0.06 -22.40 38.91
C VAL A 306 0.05 -21.53 40.17
N ASP A 307 0.42 -20.26 40.07
CA ASP A 307 0.37 -19.31 41.20
C ASP A 307 -1.06 -19.14 41.78
N GLU A 308 -2.09 -19.19 40.94
CA GLU A 308 -3.49 -19.25 41.39
C GLU A 308 -3.84 -20.60 42.04
N SER A 309 -3.34 -21.72 41.52
CA SER A 309 -3.65 -23.06 42.03
C SER A 309 -2.95 -23.38 43.35
N GLU A 310 -1.68 -23.01 43.52
CA GLU A 310 -0.93 -23.24 44.77
C GLU A 310 -1.55 -22.46 45.92
N ARG A 311 -2.09 -21.25 45.66
CA ARG A 311 -2.79 -20.44 46.66
C ARG A 311 -4.19 -20.95 47.03
N ASN A 312 -4.80 -21.79 46.19
CA ASN A 312 -6.09 -22.43 46.44
C ASN A 312 -5.96 -23.83 47.09
N SER A 313 -4.74 -24.31 47.33
CA SER A 313 -4.48 -25.63 47.92
C SER A 313 -4.64 -25.68 49.45
N ASP A 314 -4.61 -24.51 50.12
CA ASP A 314 -4.32 -24.39 51.56
C ASP A 314 -5.56 -24.13 52.45
N ALA A 315 -6.77 -24.38 51.91
CA ALA A 315 -8.03 -24.24 52.64
C ALA A 315 -9.08 -25.29 52.26
N SER A 316 -8.89 -26.53 52.73
CA SER A 316 -9.92 -27.58 52.70
C SER A 316 -10.03 -28.27 54.06
N VAL A 317 -11.04 -27.86 54.83
CA VAL A 317 -11.62 -28.66 55.92
C VAL A 317 -13.15 -28.57 55.81
N ASN A 318 -13.75 -29.75 55.63
CA ASN A 318 -15.17 -30.11 55.57
C ASN A 318 -16.20 -29.15 56.22
N THR A 319 -17.34 -29.00 55.55
CA THR A 319 -18.63 -29.49 56.09
C THR A 319 -19.66 -29.73 54.98
N SER A 320 -20.38 -30.85 55.08
CA SER A 320 -21.54 -31.22 54.27
C SER A 320 -22.79 -30.48 54.74
N ASP A 321 -23.74 -30.16 53.86
CA ASP A 321 -25.01 -30.91 53.79
C ASP A 321 -25.86 -30.57 52.54
N GLU A 322 -26.79 -31.45 52.18
CA GLU A 322 -27.62 -31.39 50.96
C GLU A 322 -28.94 -30.59 51.11
N ARG A 323 -29.41 -29.94 50.03
CA ARG A 323 -30.72 -30.29 49.40
C ARG A 323 -30.95 -29.66 48.00
N GLU A 324 -31.82 -30.31 47.23
CA GLU A 324 -32.04 -30.14 45.79
C GLU A 324 -33.19 -29.19 45.34
N TYR A 325 -33.17 -28.89 44.02
CA TYR A 325 -34.27 -28.60 43.07
C TYR A 325 -35.27 -27.42 43.30
N CYS A 326 -35.41 -26.54 42.27
CA CYS A 326 -36.61 -26.47 41.38
C CYS A 326 -36.80 -25.09 40.67
N TRP A 327 -36.55 -25.06 39.34
CA TRP A 327 -37.24 -24.35 38.23
C TRP A 327 -37.86 -22.91 38.35
N ASP A 328 -37.28 -22.00 37.55
CA ASP A 328 -37.90 -21.20 36.43
C ASP A 328 -38.58 -19.79 36.61
N THR A 329 -38.54 -19.04 35.50
CA THR A 329 -39.33 -17.85 35.05
C THR A 329 -39.13 -16.43 35.64
N GLY A 330 -38.40 -15.57 34.89
CA GLY A 330 -39.05 -14.62 33.96
C GLY A 330 -39.25 -13.12 34.30
N SER A 331 -38.69 -12.22 33.45
CA SER A 331 -39.10 -10.81 33.18
C SER A 331 -38.91 -9.74 34.29
N ASN A 332 -38.63 -8.44 34.02
CA ASN A 332 -38.26 -7.70 32.80
C ASN A 332 -37.71 -6.27 33.14
N HIS A 333 -37.10 -5.58 32.16
CA HIS A 333 -36.92 -4.10 31.99
C HIS A 333 -35.59 -3.37 32.34
N LYS A 334 -34.92 -2.93 31.26
CA LYS A 334 -34.24 -1.63 30.96
C LYS A 334 -33.07 -1.12 31.83
N GLY A 335 -31.95 -0.79 31.16
CA GLY A 335 -30.67 -0.27 31.73
C GLY A 335 -30.68 1.22 32.15
N PRO A 336 -29.50 1.83 32.45
CA PRO A 336 -28.33 1.85 31.54
C PRO A 336 -26.96 1.53 32.20
N GLU A 337 -25.88 1.65 31.41
CA GLU A 337 -24.49 1.39 31.76
C GLU A 337 -23.87 2.42 32.75
N SER A 338 -22.98 1.99 33.68
CA SER A 338 -21.54 2.36 33.64
C SER A 338 -20.72 2.01 34.89
N ASN A 339 -19.61 1.29 34.66
CA ASN A 339 -18.28 1.28 35.30
C ASN A 339 -18.04 1.64 36.79
N GLY A 340 -17.28 0.76 37.47
CA GLY A 340 -16.60 1.07 38.73
C GLY A 340 -15.63 0.02 39.29
N LEU A 341 -14.83 -0.67 38.45
CA LEU A 341 -13.89 -1.74 38.89
C LEU A 341 -12.41 -1.30 39.05
N ARG A 342 -11.62 -2.11 39.78
CA ARG A 342 -10.26 -1.85 40.33
C ARG A 342 -9.17 -1.36 39.35
N PRO A 343 -8.06 -0.78 39.84
CA PRO A 343 -6.82 -0.54 39.06
C PRO A 343 -6.29 -1.79 38.35
N MET A 344 -6.34 -2.96 39.01
CA MET A 344 -6.02 -4.25 38.39
C MET A 344 -6.93 -4.57 37.19
N SER A 345 -8.23 -4.25 37.28
CA SER A 345 -9.18 -4.40 36.17
C SER A 345 -8.94 -3.39 35.03
N ALA A 346 -8.30 -2.25 35.30
CA ALA A 346 -7.87 -1.31 34.27
C ALA A 346 -6.62 -1.82 33.51
N GLY A 347 -5.70 -2.47 34.22
CA GLY A 347 -4.60 -3.22 33.59
C GLY A 347 -5.12 -4.36 32.72
N LEU A 348 -6.01 -5.19 33.28
CA LEU A 348 -6.67 -6.29 32.57
C LEU A 348 -7.50 -5.80 31.37
N SER A 349 -8.30 -4.73 31.49
CA SER A 349 -9.11 -4.24 30.37
C SER A 349 -8.27 -3.64 29.23
N VAL A 350 -7.11 -3.03 29.53
CA VAL A 350 -6.16 -2.60 28.50
C VAL A 350 -5.51 -3.79 27.79
N ILE A 351 -5.22 -4.89 28.51
CA ILE A 351 -4.72 -6.14 27.91
C ILE A 351 -5.82 -6.80 27.06
N SER A 352 -7.03 -6.97 27.59
CA SER A 352 -8.16 -7.57 26.87
C SER A 352 -8.48 -6.80 25.60
N ARG A 353 -8.55 -5.46 25.65
CA ARG A 353 -8.78 -4.64 24.47
C ARG A 353 -7.66 -4.76 23.43
N LEU A 354 -6.40 -4.88 23.84
CA LEU A 354 -5.29 -5.13 22.90
C LEU A 354 -5.39 -6.55 22.28
N ALA A 355 -5.82 -7.55 23.05
CA ALA A 355 -6.06 -8.89 22.54
C ALA A 355 -7.23 -8.92 21.53
N GLU A 356 -8.35 -8.25 21.84
CA GLU A 356 -9.50 -8.08 20.93
C GLU A 356 -9.10 -7.32 19.65
N GLU A 357 -8.33 -6.23 19.76
CA GLU A 357 -7.77 -5.53 18.59
C GLU A 357 -6.85 -6.42 17.76
N PHE A 358 -6.08 -7.30 18.38
CA PHE A 358 -5.21 -8.27 17.69
C PHE A 358 -6.03 -9.33 16.96
N GLU A 359 -7.01 -9.95 17.63
CA GLU A 359 -7.92 -10.95 17.05
C GLU A 359 -8.65 -10.36 15.83
N GLN A 360 -9.26 -9.18 15.99
CA GLN A 360 -10.00 -8.48 14.94
C GLN A 360 -9.10 -8.11 13.75
N ARG A 361 -7.88 -7.62 13.99
CA ARG A 361 -6.96 -7.27 12.90
C ARG A 361 -6.34 -8.49 12.23
N SER A 362 -6.07 -9.55 12.98
CA SER A 362 -5.62 -10.83 12.43
C SER A 362 -6.68 -11.41 11.48
N GLN A 363 -7.95 -11.38 11.88
CA GLN A 363 -9.07 -11.80 11.04
C GLN A 363 -9.17 -10.96 9.75
N VAL A 364 -9.18 -9.62 9.86
CA VAL A 364 -9.23 -8.73 8.68
C VAL A 364 -8.06 -8.96 7.71
N PHE A 365 -6.83 -9.08 8.21
CA PHE A 365 -5.68 -9.37 7.33
C PHE A 365 -5.74 -10.77 6.72
N GLY A 366 -6.34 -11.75 7.41
CA GLY A 366 -6.61 -13.09 6.89
C GLY A 366 -7.65 -13.10 5.77
N ASP A 367 -8.77 -12.39 5.98
CA ASP A 367 -9.85 -12.28 4.99
C ASP A 367 -9.41 -11.49 3.75
N ASP A 368 -8.69 -10.37 3.93
CA ASP A 368 -8.09 -9.60 2.82
C ASP A 368 -7.09 -10.47 2.02
N ALA A 369 -6.26 -11.27 2.69
CA ALA A 369 -5.31 -12.15 2.03
C ALA A 369 -6.01 -13.29 1.28
N LYS A 370 -7.07 -13.87 1.87
CA LYS A 370 -7.89 -14.92 1.26
C LYS A 370 -8.61 -14.40 0.00
N PHE A 371 -9.23 -13.22 0.08
CA PHE A 371 -9.86 -12.54 -1.05
C PHE A 371 -8.86 -12.29 -2.20
N LEU A 372 -7.63 -11.86 -1.90
CA LEU A 372 -6.60 -11.68 -2.93
C LEU A 372 -6.15 -13.00 -3.57
N VAL A 373 -6.20 -14.13 -2.85
CA VAL A 373 -5.95 -15.47 -3.40
C VAL A 373 -7.11 -15.92 -4.29
N GLU A 374 -8.36 -15.71 -3.86
CA GLU A 374 -9.58 -16.04 -4.64
C GLU A 374 -9.68 -15.22 -5.95
N VAL A 375 -9.31 -13.93 -5.92
CA VAL A 375 -9.22 -13.09 -7.12
C VAL A 375 -8.06 -13.55 -8.02
N LYS A 376 -6.91 -13.96 -7.45
CA LYS A 376 -5.76 -14.44 -8.23
C LYS A 376 -5.98 -15.85 -8.82
N SER A 377 -6.82 -16.68 -8.21
CA SER A 377 -7.23 -18.00 -8.73
C SER A 377 -8.33 -17.91 -9.79
N GLY A 378 -8.91 -16.73 -10.02
CA GLY A 378 -10.00 -16.52 -10.97
C GLY A 378 -11.38 -16.94 -10.45
N GLN A 379 -11.51 -17.23 -9.14
CA GLN A 379 -12.80 -17.56 -8.52
C GLN A 379 -13.70 -16.33 -8.34
N VAL A 380 -13.12 -15.13 -8.29
CA VAL A 380 -13.83 -13.86 -8.14
C VAL A 380 -13.31 -12.83 -9.15
N GLU A 381 -14.16 -12.35 -10.06
CA GLU A 381 -13.82 -11.23 -10.94
C GLU A 381 -13.85 -9.90 -10.18
N ALA A 382 -12.67 -9.35 -9.91
CA ALA A 382 -12.49 -8.01 -9.36
C ALA A 382 -11.59 -7.17 -10.26
N SER A 383 -11.91 -5.89 -10.46
CA SER A 383 -11.15 -4.93 -11.28
C SER A 383 -9.89 -4.40 -10.56
N LEU A 384 -9.13 -5.30 -9.93
CA LEU A 384 -8.00 -5.01 -9.06
C LEU A 384 -6.76 -5.80 -9.52
N ASN A 385 -5.57 -5.23 -9.34
CA ASN A 385 -4.32 -5.94 -9.63
C ASN A 385 -3.85 -6.66 -8.35
N PRO A 386 -3.91 -8.01 -8.28
CA PRO A 386 -3.68 -8.74 -7.03
C PRO A 386 -2.26 -8.57 -6.50
N ASP A 387 -1.24 -8.52 -7.36
CA ASP A 387 0.16 -8.34 -6.94
C ASP A 387 0.46 -6.91 -6.46
N ARG A 388 -0.36 -5.92 -6.82
CA ARG A 388 -0.27 -4.54 -6.29
C ARG A 388 -0.94 -4.44 -4.93
N GLU A 389 -2.16 -4.97 -4.78
CA GLU A 389 -2.87 -4.94 -3.50
C GLU A 389 -2.20 -5.86 -2.47
N LEU A 390 -1.62 -7.00 -2.85
CA LEU A 390 -0.82 -7.84 -1.95
C LEU A 390 0.41 -7.08 -1.38
N ARG A 391 1.08 -6.27 -2.21
CA ARG A 391 2.19 -5.40 -1.76
C ARG A 391 1.70 -4.30 -0.81
N ARG A 392 0.50 -3.76 -1.04
CA ARG A 392 -0.13 -2.77 -0.16
C ARG A 392 -0.55 -3.38 1.17
N LEU A 393 -1.17 -4.56 1.15
CA LEU A 393 -1.56 -5.33 2.34
C LEU A 393 -0.33 -5.64 3.20
N LYS A 394 0.77 -6.09 2.58
CA LYS A 394 2.06 -6.31 3.25
C LYS A 394 2.62 -5.04 3.92
N GLN A 395 2.51 -3.88 3.27
CA GLN A 395 2.92 -2.59 3.87
C GLN A 395 2.00 -2.16 5.02
N MET A 396 0.68 -2.36 4.89
CA MET A 396 -0.28 -2.07 5.96
C MET A 396 -0.05 -2.98 7.18
N PHE A 397 0.19 -4.27 6.96
CA PHE A 397 0.54 -5.23 8.01
C PHE A 397 1.84 -4.84 8.74
N GLU A 398 2.93 -4.56 8.02
CA GLU A 398 4.20 -4.15 8.65
C GLU A 398 4.09 -2.80 9.39
N THR A 399 3.24 -1.88 8.93
CA THR A 399 2.98 -0.61 9.63
C THR A 399 2.19 -0.85 10.91
N TRP A 400 1.11 -1.65 10.85
CA TRP A 400 0.30 -2.02 12.00
C TRP A 400 1.09 -2.83 13.03
N LYS A 401 1.89 -3.81 12.58
CA LYS A 401 2.78 -4.62 13.43
C LYS A 401 3.79 -3.77 14.21
N LYS A 402 4.37 -2.74 13.58
CA LYS A 402 5.27 -1.79 14.27
C LYS A 402 4.53 -0.96 15.32
N ASP A 403 3.36 -0.43 14.98
CA ASP A 403 2.50 0.33 15.89
C ASP A 403 2.04 -0.52 17.09
N TYR A 404 1.50 -1.71 16.83
CA TYR A 404 1.07 -2.66 17.86
C TYR A 404 2.24 -3.10 18.76
N ALA A 405 3.44 -3.33 18.21
CA ALA A 405 4.64 -3.63 19.01
C ALA A 405 5.14 -2.43 19.84
N VAL A 406 4.89 -1.18 19.44
CA VAL A 406 5.12 -0.01 20.31
C VAL A 406 4.11 -0.02 21.44
N ARG A 407 2.80 -0.09 21.14
CA ARG A 407 1.73 -0.09 22.15
C ARG A 407 1.86 -1.23 23.16
N LEU A 408 2.24 -2.44 22.72
CA LEU A 408 2.44 -3.59 23.60
C LEU A 408 3.65 -3.40 24.54
N ARG A 409 4.70 -2.70 24.11
CA ARG A 409 5.82 -2.28 25.00
C ARG A 409 5.39 -1.19 25.98
N GLU A 410 4.59 -0.22 25.54
CA GLU A 410 4.05 0.83 26.42
C GLU A 410 3.16 0.23 27.51
N THR A 411 2.24 -0.67 27.14
CA THR A 411 1.41 -1.42 28.10
C THR A 411 2.26 -2.28 29.03
N LYS A 412 3.30 -2.97 28.54
CA LYS A 412 4.23 -3.70 29.42
C LYS A 412 4.92 -2.78 30.44
N VAL A 413 5.32 -1.57 30.02
CA VAL A 413 5.93 -0.57 30.93
C VAL A 413 4.92 -0.02 31.94
N VAL A 414 3.65 0.15 31.56
CA VAL A 414 2.57 0.53 32.50
C VAL A 414 2.33 -0.57 33.52
N LEU A 415 2.21 -1.83 33.08
CA LEU A 415 2.04 -3.00 33.97
C LEU A 415 3.23 -3.20 34.91
N SER A 416 4.47 -3.03 34.44
CA SER A 416 5.65 -3.12 35.32
C SER A 416 5.72 -1.99 36.35
N LYS A 417 5.12 -0.83 36.08
CA LYS A 417 5.00 0.26 37.07
C LYS A 417 3.93 -0.05 38.11
N LEU A 418 2.79 -0.60 37.68
CA LEU A 418 1.74 -1.05 38.59
C LEU A 418 2.25 -2.15 39.55
N GLY A 419 2.99 -3.14 39.05
CA GLY A 419 3.59 -4.18 39.89
C GLY A 419 4.71 -3.70 40.81
N ASN A 420 5.53 -2.73 40.38
CA ASN A 420 6.58 -2.15 41.23
C ASN A 420 6.04 -1.21 42.32
N GLU A 421 4.86 -0.59 42.12
CA GLU A 421 4.20 0.19 43.18
C GLU A 421 3.62 -0.71 44.29
N GLU A 422 3.22 -1.95 43.98
CA GLU A 422 2.83 -2.95 44.98
C GLU A 422 4.06 -3.50 45.72
N GLY A 423 5.14 -3.87 45.00
CA GLY A 423 6.39 -4.37 45.61
C GLY A 423 7.18 -3.35 46.46
N ALA A 424 6.79 -2.07 46.44
CA ALA A 424 7.36 -1.02 47.29
C ALA A 424 6.55 -0.77 48.58
N LEU A 425 5.42 -1.47 48.78
CA LEU A 425 4.59 -1.41 49.98
C LEU A 425 4.81 -2.61 50.93
N ASP A 426 5.53 -3.65 50.48
CA ASP A 426 5.86 -4.88 51.25
C ASP A 426 7.36 -4.93 51.68
N ARG A 427 7.94 -3.78 52.08
CA ARG A 427 9.29 -3.70 52.68
C ARG A 427 9.37 -2.67 53.82
#